data_AF-E7NDE8-F1
#
_entry.id   AF-E7NDE8-F1
#
_cell.length_a   1.000
_cell.length_b   1.000
_cell.length_c   1.000
_cell.angle_alpha   90.00
_cell.angle_beta   90.00
_cell.angle_gamma   90.00
#
_symmetry.space_group_name_H-M   'P 1'
#
loop_
_entity.id
_entity.type
_entity.pdbx_description
1 polymer ?
#
loop_
_entity_poly.entity_id
_entity_poly.type
_entity_poly.pdbx_seq_one_letter_code
_entity_poly.pdbx_strand_id
1 'polypeptide(L)'
;MAAGGLDAVVELPGSKSLSARALLLAAVADAQTTLTGLLRSRDTELMLAALSVLGARFEDLNETGTRLRVTPAPLPLHVQTGSDGIGRIDVGLAGTVMRFVPALAALADAPVIFDGDEAARRRPMAPLLDALASLGAEVTHLGEPGFLP
;
A
#
# COMPACT_ATOMS: atom_id res chain seq x y z
N MET A 1 29.89 -37.60 15.58
CA MET A 1 28.47 -37.95 15.48
C MET A 1 27.86 -37.03 14.43
N ALA A 2 27.65 -37.50 13.20
CA ALA A 2 26.91 -36.72 12.21
C ALA A 2 25.47 -36.59 12.73
N ALA A 3 24.96 -35.37 12.84
CA ALA A 3 23.55 -35.15 13.11
C ALA A 3 22.76 -35.90 12.03
N GLY A 4 21.83 -36.78 12.45
CA GLY A 4 20.93 -37.48 11.52
C GLY A 4 20.18 -36.48 10.64
N GLY A 5 19.63 -36.96 9.51
CA GLY A 5 18.86 -36.11 8.59
C GLY A 5 17.75 -35.34 9.29
N LEU A 6 17.52 -34.09 8.87
CA LEU A 6 16.44 -33.24 9.38
C LEU A 6 15.14 -33.57 8.64
N ASP A 7 14.17 -34.14 9.35
CA ASP A 7 12.80 -34.34 8.89
C ASP A 7 11.86 -33.48 9.75
N ALA A 8 11.36 -32.38 9.18
CA ALA A 8 10.53 -31.41 9.88
C ALA A 8 9.54 -30.72 8.92
N VAL A 9 8.35 -30.39 9.44
CA VAL A 9 7.36 -29.55 8.76
C VAL A 9 7.41 -28.15 9.37
N VAL A 10 7.54 -27.13 8.52
CA VAL A 10 7.64 -25.73 8.94
C VAL A 10 6.51 -24.94 8.29
N GLU A 11 5.73 -24.24 9.09
CA GLU A 11 4.78 -23.26 8.57
C GLU A 11 5.53 -22.00 8.14
N LEU A 12 5.35 -21.65 6.87
CA LEU A 12 5.91 -20.41 6.33
C LEU A 12 4.96 -19.26 6.61
N PRO A 13 5.49 -18.06 6.90
CA PRO A 13 4.66 -16.87 6.98
C PRO A 13 4.04 -16.53 5.62
N GLY A 14 3.03 -15.67 5.64
CA GLY A 14 2.38 -15.20 4.41
C GLY A 14 3.36 -14.59 3.40
N SER A 15 3.02 -14.68 2.11
CA SER A 15 3.82 -14.02 1.06
C SER A 15 3.62 -12.51 1.11
N LYS A 16 4.72 -11.76 1.22
CA LYS A 16 4.71 -10.28 1.19
C LYS A 16 4.03 -9.75 -0.08
N SER A 17 4.39 -10.31 -1.22
CA SER A 17 3.89 -9.88 -2.53
C SER A 17 2.41 -10.21 -2.75
N LEU A 18 1.91 -11.32 -2.18
CA LEU A 18 0.47 -11.63 -2.21
C LEU A 18 -0.29 -10.75 -1.23
N SER A 19 0.25 -10.54 -0.02
CA SER A 19 -0.37 -9.69 1.00
C SER A 19 -0.60 -8.26 0.47
N ALA A 20 0.42 -7.66 -0.16
CA ALA A 20 0.30 -6.32 -0.73
C ALA A 20 -0.77 -6.22 -1.83
N ARG A 21 -0.85 -7.21 -2.74
CA ARG A 21 -1.87 -7.22 -3.81
C ARG A 21 -3.26 -7.49 -3.28
N ALA A 22 -3.40 -8.41 -2.33
CA ALA A 22 -4.68 -8.74 -1.71
C ALA A 22 -5.25 -7.54 -0.96
N LEU A 23 -4.42 -6.79 -0.24
CA LEU A 23 -4.84 -5.55 0.44
C LEU A 23 -5.30 -4.49 -0.56
N LEU A 24 -4.54 -4.25 -1.62
CA LEU A 24 -4.88 -3.28 -2.66
C LEU A 24 -6.25 -3.61 -3.29
N LEU A 25 -6.46 -4.86 -3.71
CA LEU A 25 -7.69 -5.31 -4.35
C LEU A 25 -8.88 -5.27 -3.38
N ALA A 26 -8.69 -5.70 -2.14
CA ALA A 26 -9.73 -5.69 -1.12
C ALA A 26 -10.18 -4.26 -0.76
N ALA A 27 -9.27 -3.28 -0.83
CA ALA A 27 -9.58 -1.87 -0.56
C ALA A 27 -10.45 -1.21 -1.63
N VAL A 28 -10.52 -1.77 -2.85
CA VAL A 28 -11.32 -1.24 -3.97
C VAL A 28 -12.39 -2.23 -4.47
N ALA A 29 -12.65 -3.29 -3.69
CA ALA A 29 -13.67 -4.27 -4.02
C ALA A 29 -15.09 -3.71 -3.83
N ASP A 30 -16.10 -4.35 -4.42
CA ASP A 30 -17.51 -3.94 -4.27
C ASP A 30 -18.10 -4.26 -2.90
N ALA A 31 -17.45 -5.13 -2.13
CA ALA A 31 -17.94 -5.62 -0.84
C ALA A 31 -16.82 -5.88 0.15
N GLN A 32 -17.19 -6.02 1.43
CA GLN A 32 -16.26 -6.38 2.49
C GLN A 32 -15.56 -7.71 2.18
N THR A 33 -14.24 -7.73 2.39
CA THR A 33 -13.39 -8.88 2.10
C THR A 33 -12.69 -9.33 3.38
N THR A 34 -12.63 -10.63 3.63
CA THR A 34 -11.80 -11.20 4.71
C THR A 34 -10.54 -11.80 4.12
N LEU A 35 -9.38 -11.26 4.49
CA LEU A 35 -8.08 -11.78 4.13
C LEU A 35 -7.56 -12.70 5.24
N THR A 36 -6.92 -13.81 4.85
CA THR A 36 -6.32 -14.80 5.76
C THR A 36 -4.89 -15.10 5.35
N GLY A 37 -4.02 -15.37 6.33
CA GLY A 37 -2.60 -15.65 6.06
C GLY A 37 -1.82 -14.41 5.63
N LEU A 38 -2.27 -13.22 6.04
CA LEU A 38 -1.52 -11.98 5.81
C LEU A 38 -0.17 -12.03 6.54
N LEU A 39 0.88 -11.60 5.84
CA LEU A 39 2.15 -11.31 6.47
C LEU A 39 2.04 -9.97 7.21
N ARG A 40 2.25 -9.94 8.52
CA ARG A 40 2.44 -8.69 9.26
C ARG A 40 3.90 -8.25 9.18
N SER A 41 4.12 -7.07 8.65
CA SER A 41 5.44 -6.49 8.40
C SER A 41 5.31 -4.97 8.30
N ARG A 42 6.42 -4.22 8.40
CA ARG A 42 6.40 -2.76 8.20
C ARG A 42 5.79 -2.36 6.85
N ASP A 43 6.10 -3.09 5.77
CA ASP A 43 5.52 -2.85 4.44
C ASP A 43 3.98 -3.04 4.44
N THR A 44 3.48 -3.98 5.24
CA THR A 44 2.04 -4.23 5.42
C THR A 44 1.38 -3.08 6.17
N GLU A 45 1.99 -2.61 7.26
CA GLU A 45 1.47 -1.47 8.02
C GLU A 45 1.45 -0.19 7.17
N LEU A 46 2.50 0.06 6.38
CA LEU A 46 2.55 1.19 5.44
C LEU A 46 1.46 1.10 4.38
N MET A 47 1.20 -0.10 3.85
CA MET A 47 0.08 -0.33 2.91
C MET A 47 -1.28 -0.08 3.58
N LEU A 48 -1.50 -0.58 4.79
CA LEU A 48 -2.74 -0.36 5.54
C LEU A 48 -2.98 1.13 5.82
N ALA A 49 -1.94 1.84 6.26
CA ALA A 49 -2.00 3.28 6.50
C ALA A 49 -2.31 4.05 5.21
N ALA A 50 -1.62 3.74 4.12
CA ALA A 50 -1.83 4.37 2.82
C ALA A 50 -3.27 4.16 2.30
N LEU A 51 -3.79 2.94 2.38
CA LEU A 51 -5.16 2.63 1.96
C LEU A 51 -6.21 3.23 2.91
N SER A 52 -5.89 3.41 4.19
CA SER A 52 -6.76 4.10 5.15
C SER A 52 -6.89 5.59 4.84
N VAL A 53 -5.80 6.23 4.43
CA VAL A 53 -5.82 7.62 3.92
C VAL A 53 -6.74 7.74 2.70
N LEU A 54 -6.81 6.71 1.85
CA LEU A 54 -7.72 6.66 0.70
C LEU A 54 -9.16 6.20 1.05
N GLY A 55 -9.48 6.03 2.34
CA GLY A 55 -10.84 5.76 2.83
C GLY A 55 -11.19 4.30 3.10
N ALA A 56 -10.27 3.35 2.89
CA ALA A 56 -10.49 1.95 3.26
C ALA A 56 -10.43 1.80 4.79
N ARG A 57 -11.12 0.78 5.33
CA ARG A 57 -11.10 0.48 6.77
C ARG A 57 -10.71 -0.96 7.02
N PHE A 58 -10.01 -1.17 8.12
CA PHE A 58 -9.39 -2.45 8.45
C PHE A 58 -9.73 -2.84 9.90
N GLU A 59 -10.10 -4.10 10.10
CA GLU A 59 -10.42 -4.67 11.41
C GLU A 59 -9.67 -6.01 11.55
N ASP A 60 -8.76 -6.09 12.52
CA ASP A 60 -8.08 -7.33 12.86
C ASP A 60 -9.06 -8.32 13.49
N LEU A 61 -9.16 -9.52 12.90
CA LEU A 61 -10.05 -10.60 13.36
C LEU A 61 -9.35 -11.62 14.25
N ASN A 62 -8.05 -11.43 14.49
CA ASN A 62 -7.25 -12.22 15.41
C ASN A 62 -6.09 -11.39 15.97
N GLU A 63 -5.54 -11.83 17.10
CA GLU A 63 -4.45 -11.14 17.81
C GLU A 63 -3.16 -11.04 16.98
N THR A 64 -2.91 -12.03 16.12
CA THR A 64 -1.73 -12.05 15.25
C THR A 64 -1.84 -11.14 14.03
N GLY A 65 -3.04 -10.59 13.77
CA GLY A 65 -3.30 -9.74 12.60
C GLY A 65 -3.20 -10.45 11.26
N THR A 66 -3.08 -11.78 11.24
CA THR A 66 -2.98 -12.57 10.00
C THR A 66 -4.33 -12.78 9.34
N ARG A 67 -5.42 -12.43 10.04
CA ARG A 67 -6.79 -12.44 9.53
C ARG A 67 -7.40 -11.04 9.68
N LEU A 68 -7.75 -10.43 8.56
CA LEU A 68 -8.16 -9.03 8.50
C LEU A 68 -9.47 -8.88 7.73
N ARG A 69 -10.43 -8.15 8.28
CA ARG A 69 -11.60 -7.68 7.54
C ARG A 69 -11.28 -6.33 6.92
N VAL A 70 -11.45 -6.24 5.61
CA VAL A 70 -11.29 -5.02 4.82
C VAL A 70 -12.67 -4.53 4.44
N THR A 71 -12.98 -3.30 4.80
CA THR A 71 -14.11 -2.55 4.23
C THR A 71 -13.57 -1.64 3.13
N PRO A 72 -14.02 -1.81 1.88
CA PRO A 72 -13.48 -1.06 0.75
C PRO A 72 -13.77 0.44 0.88
N ALA A 73 -12.91 1.24 0.26
CA ALA A 73 -13.12 2.67 0.09
C ALA A 73 -14.23 2.92 -0.94
N PRO A 74 -15.21 3.79 -0.65
CA PRO A 74 -16.19 4.20 -1.66
C PRO A 74 -15.52 4.99 -2.79
N LEU A 75 -16.12 4.98 -3.98
CA LEU A 75 -15.71 5.83 -5.09
C LEU A 75 -16.60 7.09 -5.17
N PRO A 76 -16.04 8.29 -5.47
CA PRO A 76 -14.60 8.56 -5.58
C PRO A 76 -13.88 8.35 -4.24
N LEU A 77 -12.57 8.04 -4.28
CA LEU A 77 -11.83 7.75 -3.04
C LEU A 77 -11.74 9.02 -2.19
N HIS A 78 -12.44 9.03 -1.06
CA HIS A 78 -12.46 10.16 -0.14
C HIS A 78 -11.18 10.20 0.70
N VAL A 79 -10.30 11.14 0.36
CA VAL A 79 -9.00 11.25 1.01
C VAL A 79 -9.13 11.85 2.40
N GLN A 80 -8.46 11.25 3.38
CA GLN A 80 -8.23 11.88 4.67
C GLN A 80 -7.16 12.98 4.52
N THR A 81 -7.57 14.24 4.63
CA THR A 81 -6.70 15.39 4.42
C THR A 81 -6.33 16.11 5.72
N GLY A 82 -5.20 16.82 5.69
CA GLY A 82 -4.89 17.83 6.70
C GLY A 82 -5.75 19.10 6.55
N SER A 83 -5.46 20.13 7.35
CA SER A 83 -6.12 21.44 7.28
C SER A 83 -5.91 22.17 5.95
N ASP A 84 -4.90 21.77 5.19
CA ASP A 84 -4.58 22.28 3.86
C ASP A 84 -5.32 21.56 2.72
N GLY A 85 -6.16 20.57 3.04
CA GLY A 85 -6.89 19.80 2.04
C GLY A 85 -6.03 18.80 1.27
N ILE A 86 -4.84 18.45 1.78
CA ILE A 86 -3.92 17.51 1.12
C ILE A 86 -3.78 16.24 1.94
N GLY A 87 -3.97 15.09 1.29
CA GLY A 87 -3.66 13.76 1.83
C GLY A 87 -2.15 13.48 1.79
N ARG A 88 -1.65 12.72 2.76
CA ARG A 88 -0.22 12.40 2.85
C ARG A 88 -0.03 10.92 3.11
N ILE A 89 0.80 10.28 2.30
CA ILE A 89 1.11 8.86 2.39
C ILE A 89 2.62 8.69 2.55
N ASP A 90 3.03 8.12 3.68
CA ASP A 90 4.39 7.61 3.89
C ASP A 90 4.49 6.21 3.29
N VAL A 91 5.37 6.05 2.30
CA VAL A 91 5.64 4.76 1.65
C VAL A 91 6.81 4.01 2.30
N GLY A 92 7.51 4.63 3.27
CA GLY A 92 8.76 4.12 3.84
C GLY A 92 9.73 3.71 2.74
N LEU A 93 10.25 2.48 2.80
CA LEU A 93 11.02 1.84 1.72
C LEU A 93 10.20 0.77 0.97
N ALA A 94 8.89 0.71 1.21
CA ALA A 94 7.99 -0.31 0.67
C ALA A 94 7.71 -0.05 -0.81
N GLY A 95 8.47 -0.70 -1.69
CA GLY A 95 8.38 -0.50 -3.14
C GLY A 95 7.01 -0.85 -3.74
N THR A 96 6.21 -1.67 -3.07
CA THR A 96 4.83 -1.97 -3.47
C THR A 96 3.87 -0.84 -3.11
N VAL A 97 4.01 -0.20 -1.94
CA VAL A 97 3.19 0.97 -1.57
C VAL A 97 3.48 2.10 -2.56
N MET A 98 4.78 2.39 -2.74
CA MET A 98 5.28 3.39 -3.68
C MET A 98 4.77 3.20 -5.11
N ARG A 99 4.60 1.97 -5.59
CA ARG A 99 4.22 1.71 -6.99
C ARG A 99 2.75 1.37 -7.22
N PHE A 100 2.04 0.87 -6.22
CA PHE A 100 0.64 0.47 -6.39
C PHE A 100 -0.32 1.58 -5.98
N VAL A 101 -0.02 2.28 -4.88
CA VAL A 101 -0.95 3.25 -4.31
C VAL A 101 -1.12 4.52 -5.16
N PRO A 102 -0.10 5.05 -5.88
CA PRO A 102 -0.31 6.22 -6.74
C PRO A 102 -1.39 6.04 -7.81
N ALA A 103 -1.54 4.81 -8.34
CA ALA A 103 -2.60 4.52 -9.29
C ALA A 103 -4.00 4.61 -8.67
N LEU A 104 -4.16 4.24 -7.39
CA LEU A 104 -5.42 4.44 -6.67
C LEU A 104 -5.65 5.92 -6.32
N ALA A 105 -4.61 6.63 -5.89
CA ALA A 105 -4.72 8.05 -5.54
C ALA A 105 -5.15 8.93 -6.73
N ALA A 106 -4.90 8.49 -7.97
CA ALA A 106 -5.44 9.15 -9.17
C ALA A 106 -6.99 9.11 -9.27
N LEU A 107 -7.66 8.26 -8.50
CA LEU A 107 -9.12 8.16 -8.40
C LEU A 107 -9.69 8.94 -7.21
N ALA A 108 -8.85 9.70 -6.52
CA ALA A 108 -9.21 10.36 -5.28
C ALA A 108 -9.76 11.77 -5.51
N ASP A 109 -10.54 12.26 -4.56
CA ASP A 109 -11.22 13.55 -4.63
C ASP A 109 -10.38 14.75 -4.15
N ALA A 110 -9.16 14.49 -3.67
CA ALA A 110 -8.21 15.51 -3.24
C ALA A 110 -6.77 15.11 -3.59
N PRO A 111 -5.83 16.08 -3.68
CA PRO A 111 -4.42 15.80 -3.92
C PRO A 111 -3.81 14.92 -2.81
N VAL A 112 -2.92 14.02 -3.21
CA VAL A 112 -2.18 13.13 -2.29
C VAL A 112 -0.68 13.28 -2.55
N ILE A 113 0.06 13.64 -1.50
CA ILE A 113 1.53 13.67 -1.52
C ILE A 113 2.06 12.32 -1.05
N PHE A 114 3.02 11.78 -1.80
CA PHE A 114 3.76 10.58 -1.44
C PHE A 114 5.19 10.96 -1.04
N ASP A 115 5.65 10.45 0.09
CA ASP A 115 7.04 10.58 0.52
C ASP A 115 7.48 9.29 1.23
N GLY A 116 8.76 9.14 1.53
CA GLY A 116 9.26 7.99 2.26
C GLY A 116 10.71 8.14 2.72
N ASP A 117 11.31 7.02 3.07
CA ASP A 117 12.69 6.95 3.56
C ASP A 117 13.67 7.53 2.51
N GLU A 118 14.85 8.00 2.93
CA GLU A 118 15.84 8.61 2.02
C GLU A 118 16.22 7.68 0.83
N ALA A 119 16.28 6.37 1.08
CA ALA A 119 16.53 5.37 0.05
C ALA A 119 15.36 5.19 -0.93
N ALA A 120 14.15 5.54 -0.52
CA ALA A 120 12.94 5.49 -1.34
C ALA A 120 12.94 6.64 -2.37
N ARG A 121 13.36 7.84 -1.95
CA ARG A 121 13.51 9.03 -2.81
C ARG A 121 14.52 8.86 -3.94
N ARG A 122 15.43 7.89 -3.84
CA ARG A 122 16.38 7.54 -4.91
C ARG A 122 15.86 6.49 -5.90
N ARG A 123 14.63 5.99 -5.72
CA ARG A 123 14.06 4.97 -6.61
C ARG A 123 13.31 5.64 -7.76
N PRO A 124 13.62 5.28 -9.02
CA PRO A 124 12.95 5.89 -10.16
C PRO A 124 11.48 5.48 -10.21
N MET A 125 10.64 6.49 -10.42
CA MET A 125 9.19 6.44 -10.51
C MET A 125 8.66 6.96 -11.85
N ALA A 126 9.49 7.62 -12.66
CA ALA A 126 9.09 8.21 -13.95
C ALA A 126 8.22 7.28 -14.82
N PRO A 127 8.58 5.99 -15.07
CA PRO A 127 7.74 5.14 -15.92
C PRO A 127 6.30 4.96 -15.42
N LEU A 128 6.08 4.96 -14.11
CA LEU A 128 4.74 4.89 -13.53
C LEU A 128 4.04 6.24 -13.64
N LEU A 129 4.71 7.31 -13.24
CA LEU A 129 4.14 8.65 -13.20
C LEU A 129 3.77 9.15 -14.60
N ASP A 130 4.63 8.93 -15.59
CA ASP A 130 4.39 9.25 -16.98
C ASP A 130 3.20 8.47 -17.55
N ALA A 131 3.09 7.17 -17.19
CA ALA A 131 1.96 6.35 -17.60
C ALA A 131 0.64 6.85 -17.00
N LEU A 132 0.62 7.20 -15.71
CA LEU A 132 -0.56 7.77 -15.06
C LEU A 132 -0.94 9.13 -15.68
N ALA A 133 0.05 10.00 -15.92
CA ALA A 133 -0.17 11.29 -16.58
C ALA A 133 -0.74 11.12 -18.00
N SER A 134 -0.25 10.13 -18.76
CA SER A 134 -0.77 9.81 -20.10
C SER A 134 -2.22 9.33 -20.09
N LEU A 135 -2.69 8.79 -18.96
CA LEU A 135 -4.07 8.37 -18.73
C LEU A 135 -4.94 9.49 -18.15
N GLY A 136 -4.40 10.71 -17.99
CA GLY A 136 -5.13 11.89 -17.52
C GLY A 136 -5.00 12.19 -16.04
N ALA A 137 -4.16 11.47 -15.29
CA ALA A 137 -3.88 11.84 -13.90
C ALA A 137 -3.04 13.12 -13.82
N GLU A 138 -3.36 14.01 -12.89
CA GLU A 138 -2.54 15.18 -12.61
C GLU A 138 -1.36 14.78 -11.71
N VAL A 139 -0.13 15.03 -12.17
CA VAL A 139 1.10 14.71 -11.43
C VAL A 139 1.92 15.98 -11.26
N THR A 140 2.20 16.35 -10.01
CA THR A 140 3.11 17.46 -9.66
C THR A 140 4.34 16.89 -8.97
N HIS A 141 5.53 17.22 -9.47
CA HIS A 141 6.80 16.88 -8.81
C HIS A 141 7.14 17.97 -7.79
N LEU A 142 7.35 17.58 -6.53
CA LEU A 142 7.73 18.53 -5.46
C LEU A 142 9.25 18.61 -5.27
N GLY A 143 9.98 17.57 -5.71
CA GLY A 143 11.43 17.53 -5.80
C GLY A 143 11.93 17.24 -7.23
N GLU A 144 12.85 16.29 -7.35
CA GLU A 144 13.42 15.88 -8.63
C GLU A 144 12.37 15.14 -9.49
N PRO A 145 12.18 15.54 -10.77
CA PRO A 145 11.23 14.85 -11.65
C PRO A 145 11.50 13.35 -11.75
N GLY A 146 10.44 12.55 -11.61
CA GLY A 146 10.53 11.10 -11.66
C GLY A 146 10.97 10.42 -10.37
N PHE A 147 11.08 11.15 -9.26
CA PHE A 147 11.41 10.64 -7.92
C PHE A 147 10.42 11.17 -6.88
N LEU A 148 10.48 10.61 -5.65
CA LEU A 148 9.72 11.12 -4.51
C LEU A 148 10.50 12.21 -3.74
N PRO A 149 9.81 13.13 -3.05
CA PRO A 149 8.39 13.42 -3.23
C PRO A 149 8.11 14.13 -4.57
#